data_AF-D4APZ2-F1
#
_entry.id   AF-D4APZ2-F1
#
_cell.length_a   1.000
_cell.length_b   1.000
_cell.length_c   1.000
_cell.angle_alpha   90.00
_cell.angle_beta   90.00
_cell.angle_gamma   90.00
#
_symmetry.space_group_name_H-M   'P 1'
#
loop_
_entity.id
_entity.type
_entity.pdbx_description
1 polymer ?
#
loop_
_entity_poly.entity_id
_entity_poly.type
_entity_poly.pdbx_seq_one_letter_code
_entity_poly.pdbx_strand_id
1 'polypeptide(L)' 'MAFDESKGLDGKGQKIIEFDCRGLEFTEFKADGKWEATGTESGTKFSDISLEENEWYDFDEKQGEEVSITEVSWEIRRA' A
#
# COMPACT_ATOMS: atom_id res chain seq x y z
N MET A 1 3.65 25.62 -1.93
CA MET A 1 3.52 24.22 -2.36
C MET A 1 3.00 23.48 -1.16
N ALA A 2 1.70 23.19 -1.17
CA ALA A 2 1.05 22.47 -0.09
C ALA A 2 1.32 20.98 -0.34
N PHE A 3 2.07 20.35 0.56
CA PHE A 3 1.96 18.92 0.73
C PHE A 3 0.56 18.70 1.30
N ASP A 4 -0.30 18.01 0.55
CA ASP A 4 -1.57 17.56 1.09
C ASP A 4 -1.28 16.52 2.17
N GLU A 5 -1.36 16.98 3.41
CA GLU A 5 -1.30 16.16 4.60
C GLU A 5 -2.64 15.43 4.68
N SER A 6 -2.79 14.37 3.87
CA SER A 6 -3.94 13.48 3.92
C SER A 6 -3.98 12.84 5.32
N LYS A 7 -4.74 13.51 6.19
CA LYS A 7 -5.05 13.07 7.54
C LYS A 7 -5.78 11.74 7.49
N GLY A 8 -5.09 10.68 7.88
CA GLY A 8 -5.74 9.43 8.26
C GLY A 8 -4.75 8.28 8.44
N LEU A 9 -4.51 7.90 9.71
CA LEU A 9 -3.70 6.77 10.18
C LEU A 9 -2.24 7.12 10.46
N ASP A 10 -2.04 7.88 11.52
CA ASP A 10 -0.89 7.81 12.42
C ASP A 10 -0.45 6.35 12.71
N GLY A 11 0.38 5.78 11.83
CA GLY A 11 1.20 4.59 12.06
C GLY A 11 0.46 3.29 12.45
N LYS A 12 -0.88 3.23 12.36
CA LYS A 12 -1.64 2.02 12.66
C LYS A 12 -1.73 1.14 11.43
N GLY A 13 -0.94 0.06 11.42
CA GLY A 13 -1.03 -0.98 10.40
C GLY A 13 -2.45 -1.52 10.25
N GLN A 14 -2.83 -1.85 9.01
CA GLN A 14 -4.14 -2.38 8.66
C GLN A 14 -4.08 -3.90 8.48
N LYS A 15 -5.07 -4.63 9.01
CA LYS A 15 -5.19 -6.07 8.73
C LYS A 15 -5.70 -6.26 7.30
N ILE A 16 -4.84 -6.76 6.41
CA ILE A 16 -5.19 -7.01 5.00
C ILE A 16 -5.49 -8.49 4.69
N ILE A 17 -4.91 -9.42 5.45
CA ILE A 17 -5.03 -10.88 5.22
C ILE A 17 -5.06 -11.61 6.57
N GLU A 18 -5.79 -12.72 6.63
CA GLU A 18 -5.85 -13.64 7.77
C GLU A 18 -5.71 -15.09 7.27
N PHE A 19 -4.95 -15.92 7.99
CA PHE A 19 -4.69 -17.32 7.63
C PHE A 19 -5.06 -18.26 8.79
N ASP A 20 -5.70 -19.40 8.49
CA ASP A 20 -5.82 -20.55 9.40
C ASP A 20 -4.63 -21.50 9.18
N CYS A 21 -3.65 -21.44 10.07
CA CYS A 21 -2.44 -22.25 10.00
C CYS A 21 -2.50 -23.47 10.92
N ARG A 22 -2.14 -24.64 10.40
CA ARG A 22 -2.05 -25.90 11.17
C ARG A 22 -0.68 -26.54 11.01
N GLY A 23 0.16 -26.38 12.03
CA GLY A 23 1.54 -26.89 12.02
C GLY A 23 2.49 -26.12 11.10
N LEU A 24 2.10 -24.90 10.68
CA LEU A 24 2.91 -24.00 9.86
C LEU A 24 2.93 -22.60 10.49
N GLU A 25 4.05 -21.90 10.33
CA GLU A 25 4.23 -20.52 10.76
C GLU A 25 4.81 -19.70 9.61
N PHE A 26 4.23 -18.52 9.38
CA PHE A 26 4.77 -17.57 8.40
C PHE A 26 5.84 -16.70 9.05
N THR A 27 7.00 -16.62 8.41
CA THR A 27 8.15 -15.87 8.90
C THR A 27 8.37 -14.54 8.18
N GLU A 28 7.84 -14.41 6.96
CA GLU A 28 8.02 -13.23 6.10
C GLU A 28 6.83 -13.08 5.16
N PHE A 29 6.46 -11.84 4.87
CA PHE A 29 5.49 -11.50 3.82
C PHE A 29 6.20 -10.67 2.76
N LYS A 30 5.99 -11.04 1.49
CA LYS A 30 6.45 -10.28 0.34
C LYS A 30 5.25 -9.83 -0.46
N ALA A 31 5.17 -8.54 -0.74
CA ALA A 31 4.09 -7.94 -1.50
C ALA A 31 4.26 -8.14 -3.02
N ASP A 32 4.72 -9.32 -3.43
CA ASP A 32 5.03 -9.65 -4.81
C ASP A 32 3.75 -9.64 -5.66
N GLY A 33 3.89 -9.17 -6.90
CA GLY A 33 2.80 -9.12 -7.86
C GLY A 33 2.32 -7.71 -8.18
N LYS A 34 1.14 -7.65 -8.80
CA LYS A 34 0.57 -6.44 -9.39
C LYS A 34 -0.59 -5.96 -8.54
N TRP A 35 -0.37 -4.87 -7.83
CA TRP A 35 -1.38 -4.23 -7.00
C TRP A 35 -2.19 -3.22 -7.82
N GLU A 36 -3.35 -2.88 -7.27
CA GLU A 36 -4.26 -1.90 -7.85
C GLU A 36 -4.59 -0.84 -6.80
N ALA A 37 -4.66 0.42 -7.22
CA ALA A 37 -5.08 1.53 -6.38
C ALA A 37 -5.99 2.47 -7.17
N THR A 38 -6.68 3.35 -6.44
CA THR A 38 -7.50 4.40 -7.02
C THR A 38 -7.14 5.72 -6.35
N GLY A 39 -6.82 6.73 -7.14
CA GLY A 39 -6.53 8.07 -6.64
C GLY A 39 -7.72 8.61 -5.84
N THR A 40 -7.45 9.08 -4.63
CA THR A 40 -8.47 9.42 -3.62
C THR A 40 -9.48 10.45 -4.13
N GLU A 41 -8.99 11.49 -4.83
CA GLU A 41 -9.83 12.59 -5.30
C GLU A 41 -10.27 12.43 -6.76
N SER A 42 -9.37 11.95 -7.64
CA SER A 42 -9.63 11.85 -9.09
C SER A 42 -10.39 10.61 -9.53
N GLY A 43 -10.35 9.55 -8.72
CA GLY A 43 -10.75 8.21 -9.15
C GLY A 43 -9.89 7.63 -10.29
N THR A 44 -8.70 8.17 -10.55
CA THR A 44 -7.73 7.60 -11.50
C THR A 44 -7.36 6.20 -11.02
N LYS A 45 -7.43 5.22 -11.93
CA LYS A 45 -7.09 3.83 -11.63
C LYS A 45 -5.62 3.60 -11.95
N PHE A 46 -4.90 3.08 -10.97
CA PHE A 46 -3.52 2.65 -11.11
C PHE A 46 -3.50 1.13 -11.05
N SER A 47 -2.94 0.51 -12.08
CA SER A 47 -2.76 -0.95 -12.17
C SER A 47 -1.27 -1.27 -12.25
N ASP A 48 -0.91 -2.54 -12.06
CA ASP A 48 0.47 -3.00 -12.16
C ASP A 48 1.43 -2.33 -11.15
N ILE A 49 0.89 -1.89 -10.01
CA ILE A 49 1.69 -1.31 -8.92
C ILE A 49 2.58 -2.41 -8.34
N SER A 50 3.89 -2.19 -8.34
CA SER A 50 4.87 -3.06 -7.69
C SER A 50 5.29 -2.47 -6.36
N LEU A 51 5.22 -3.27 -5.29
CA LEU A 51 5.66 -2.90 -3.93
C LEU A 51 6.90 -3.69 -3.50
N GLU A 52 7.65 -4.24 -4.46
CA GLU A 52 8.88 -5.02 -4.19
C GLU A 52 9.96 -4.20 -3.47
N GLU A 53 10.03 -2.88 -3.73
CA GLU A 53 10.94 -1.95 -3.07
C GLU A 53 10.31 -1.25 -1.86
N ASN A 54 9.11 -1.65 -1.44
CA ASN A 54 8.27 -1.00 -0.42
C ASN A 54 7.90 0.46 -0.74
N GLU A 55 8.15 0.91 -1.96
CA GLU A 55 7.80 2.23 -2.47
C GLU A 55 7.33 2.14 -3.91
N TRP A 56 6.48 3.08 -4.31
CA TRP A 56 5.98 3.25 -5.66
C TRP A 56 5.59 4.71 -5.88
N TYR A 57 5.86 5.23 -7.07
CA TYR A 57 5.61 6.62 -7.45
C TYR A 57 5.01 6.67 -8.86
N ASP A 58 4.05 7.56 -9.07
CA ASP A 58 3.44 7.81 -10.37
C ASP A 58 2.84 9.23 -10.41
N PHE A 59 2.20 9.59 -11.51
CA PHE A 59 1.59 10.90 -11.70
C PHE A 59 0.12 10.78 -12.06
N ASP A 60 -0.74 11.42 -11.27
CA ASP A 60 -2.17 11.48 -11.55
C ASP A 60 -2.46 12.62 -12.54
N GLU A 61 -2.48 12.30 -13.84
CA GLU A 61 -2.74 13.28 -14.89
C GLU A 61 -4.06 14.04 -14.73
N LYS A 62 -5.08 13.45 -14.07
CA LYS A 62 -6.36 14.13 -13.87
C LYS A 62 -6.28 15.23 -12.81
N GLN A 63 -5.38 15.08 -11.84
CA GLN A 63 -5.14 16.11 -10.81
C GLN A 63 -3.96 17.01 -11.15
N GLY A 64 -3.05 16.53 -11.99
CA GLY A 64 -1.80 17.22 -12.28
C GLY A 64 -0.83 17.17 -11.10
N GLU A 65 -0.88 16.10 -10.30
CA GLU A 65 -0.10 15.95 -9.08
C GLU A 65 0.60 14.57 -9.04
N GLU A 66 1.72 14.51 -8.32
CA GLU A 66 2.42 13.26 -8.03
C GLU A 66 1.64 12.45 -6.99
N VAL A 67 1.60 11.14 -7.18
CA VAL A 67 1.03 10.19 -6.22
C VAL A 67 2.08 9.16 -5.86
N SER A 68 2.06 8.69 -4.62
CA SER A 68 3.02 7.70 -4.17
C SER A 68 2.47 6.82 -3.06
N ILE A 69 3.09 5.65 -2.92
CA ILE A 69 2.97 4.74 -1.80
C ILE A 69 4.38 4.57 -1.27
N THR A 70 4.66 4.97 -0.03
CA THR A 70 6.01 4.95 0.53
C THR A 70 6.04 4.34 1.92
N GLU A 71 7.23 3.97 2.39
CA GLU A 71 7.46 3.42 3.73
C GLU A 71 6.57 2.21 4.06
N VAL A 72 6.25 1.39 3.05
CA VAL A 72 5.40 0.22 3.24
C VAL A 72 6.12 -0.78 4.15
N SER A 73 5.41 -1.24 5.18
CA SER A 73 5.90 -2.26 6.09
C SER A 73 4.85 -3.31 6.34
N TRP A 74 5.31 -4.54 6.56
CA TRP A 74 4.46 -5.70 6.71
C TRP A 74 4.74 -6.36 8.05
N GLU A 75 3.68 -6.74 8.76
CA GLU A 75 3.79 -7.39 10.04
C GLU A 75 2.90 -8.62 10.09
N ILE A 76 3.51 -9.75 10.46
CA ILE A 76 2.80 -11.00 10.71
C ILE A 76 2.54 -11.07 12.21
N ARG A 77 1.26 -10.95 12.59
CA ARG A 77 0.83 -11.08 13.98
C ARG A 77 0.03 -12.35 14.16
N ARG A 78 0.27 -13.02 15.29
CA ARG A 78 -0.67 -14.03 15.80
C ARG A 78 -1.87 -13.30 16.39
N ALA A 79 -3.06 -13.81 16.11
CA ALA A 79 -4.30 -13.35 16.72
C ALA A 79 -4.35 -13.72 18.22
#